data_AF-A0A2K6EUS5-F1
#
_entry.id   AF-A0A2K6EUS5-F1
#
_cell.length_a   1.000
_cell.length_b   1.000
_cell.length_c   1.000
_cell.angle_alpha   90.00
_cell.angle_beta   90.00
_cell.angle_gamma   90.00
#
_symmetry.space_group_name_H-M   'P 1'
#
loop_
_entity.id
_entity.type
_entity.pdbx_description
1 polymer ?
#
loop_
_entity_poly.entity_id
_entity_poly.type
_entity_poly.pdbx_seq_one_letter_code
_entity_poly.pdbx_strand_id
1 'polypeptide(L)' 'SFYNWDNNTAVCNSSPNYQVIADNPEGLLFKYKRDRKILNVDSKVQPGDNSTRTPIQTELYIQAVIFDHISRRKT' A
#
# COMPACT_ATOMS: atom_id res chain seq x y z
N SER A 1 -7.40 -0.03 -5.20
CA SER A 1 -6.58 -0.64 -6.25
C SER A 1 -6.44 -2.12 -5.96
N PHE A 2 -6.27 -2.96 -6.98
CA PHE A 2 -6.08 -4.40 -6.80
C PHE A 2 -5.01 -4.89 -7.78
N TYR A 3 -4.23 -5.90 -7.38
CA TYR A 3 -3.26 -6.58 -8.23
C TYR A 3 -3.59 -8.07 -8.26
N ASN A 4 -3.84 -8.60 -9.45
CA ASN A 4 -3.98 -10.04 -9.66
C ASN A 4 -2.61 -10.60 -10.03
N TRP A 5 -2.07 -11.45 -9.16
CA TRP A 5 -0.78 -12.08 -9.32
C TRP A 5 -0.80 -13.24 -10.33
N ASP A 6 -1.94 -13.89 -10.56
CA ASP A 6 -2.06 -15.01 -11.51
C ASP A 6 -1.89 -14.53 -12.96
N ASN A 7 -2.41 -13.36 -13.28
CA ASN A 7 -2.38 -12.80 -14.64
C ASN A 7 -1.61 -11.47 -14.74
N ASN A 8 -0.89 -11.08 -13.68
CA ASN A 8 -0.14 -9.81 -13.58
C ASN A 8 -0.97 -8.57 -13.97
N THR A 9 -2.27 -8.58 -13.70
CA THR A 9 -3.16 -7.46 -14.03
C THR A 9 -3.36 -6.57 -12.82
N ALA A 10 -2.98 -5.30 -12.97
CA ALA A 10 -3.19 -4.27 -11.96
C ALA A 10 -4.38 -3.37 -12.31
N VAL A 11 -5.32 -3.20 -11.39
CA VAL A 11 -6.33 -2.14 -11.46
C VAL A 11 -5.95 -1.04 -10.48
N CYS A 12 -5.48 0.08 -11.04
CA CYS A 12 -4.95 1.21 -10.28
C CYS A 12 -6.03 2.27 -10.05
N ASN A 13 -6.64 2.27 -8.87
CA ASN A 13 -7.56 3.33 -8.45
C ASN A 13 -6.77 4.35 -7.64
N SER A 14 -6.07 5.24 -8.34
CA SER A 14 -5.42 6.38 -7.69
C SER A 14 -6.47 7.22 -6.98
N SER A 15 -6.19 7.61 -5.74
CA SER A 15 -7.06 8.50 -4.96
C SER A 15 -6.46 9.91 -4.94
N PRO A 16 -7.17 10.92 -4.41
CA PRO A 16 -6.59 12.25 -4.18
C PRO A 16 -5.32 12.19 -3.30
N ASN A 17 -5.23 11.19 -2.43
CA ASN A 17 -4.16 11.03 -1.46
C ASN A 17 -3.03 10.11 -1.93
N TYR A 18 -3.34 9.04 -2.65
CA TYR A 18 -2.36 8.03 -3.03
C TYR A 18 -2.22 7.89 -4.54
N GLN A 19 -0.97 7.79 -4.99
CA GLN A 19 -0.61 7.29 -6.30
C GLN A 19 -0.24 5.80 -6.16
N VAL A 20 -0.77 4.97 -7.05
CA VAL A 20 -0.38 3.55 -7.16
C VAL A 20 0.80 3.45 -8.11
N ILE A 21 1.82 2.67 -7.75
CA ILE A 21 2.98 2.36 -8.58
C ILE A 21 2.97 0.83 -8.76
N ALA A 22 2.50 0.37 -9.91
CA ALA A 22 2.27 -1.06 -10.17
C ALA A 22 3.29 -1.66 -11.16
N ASP A 23 4.17 -0.84 -11.73
CA ASP A 23 5.23 -1.18 -12.68
C ASP A 23 6.59 -1.37 -12.01
N ASN A 24 6.66 -1.32 -10.68
CA ASN A 24 7.92 -1.57 -9.96
C ASN A 24 8.24 -3.08 -9.95
N PRO A 25 9.45 -3.50 -10.38
CA PRO A 25 9.87 -4.90 -10.36
C PRO A 25 9.87 -5.53 -8.94
N GLU A 26 9.95 -4.74 -7.88
CA GLU A 26 9.87 -5.20 -6.49
C GLU A 26 8.42 -5.41 -6.01
N GLY A 27 7.43 -5.11 -6.85
CA GLY A 27 6.01 -5.32 -6.58
C GLY A 27 5.20 -4.03 -6.42
N LEU A 28 3.99 -4.17 -5.88
CA LEU A 28 3.04 -3.07 -5.76
C LEU A 28 3.47 -2.08 -4.66
N LEU A 29 3.54 -0.79 -5.01
CA LEU A 29 3.78 0.28 -4.05
C LEU A 29 2.68 1.33 -4.10
N PHE A 30 2.49 2.02 -2.98
CA PHE A 30 1.64 3.20 -2.89
C PHE A 30 2.49 4.38 -2.46
N LYS A 31 2.30 5.54 -3.07
CA LYS A 31 2.98 6.78 -2.70
C LYS A 31 1.97 7.79 -2.20
N TYR A 32 2.12 8.25 -0.96
CA TYR A 32 1.32 9.35 -0.45
C TYR A 32 1.72 10.63 -1.17
N LYS A 33 0.78 11.29 -1.84
CA LYS A 33 1.07 12.37 -2.79
C LYS A 33 1.65 13.62 -2.10
N ARG A 34 1.24 13.89 -0.85
CA ARG A 34 1.58 15.15 -0.16
C ARG A 34 3.03 15.20 0.28
N ASP A 35 3.54 14.14 0.92
CA ASP A 35 4.92 14.09 1.42
C ASP A 35 5.82 13.13 0.64
N ARG A 36 5.27 12.49 -0.41
CA ARG A 36 5.96 11.58 -1.32
C ARG A 36 6.49 10.31 -0.65
N LYS A 37 6.06 10.00 0.58
CA LYS A 37 6.48 8.78 1.26
C LYS A 37 5.86 7.55 0.61
N ILE A 38 6.67 6.49 0.55
CA ILE A 38 6.28 5.20 0.00
C ILE A 38 5.70 4.34 1.11
N LEU A 39 4.58 3.72 0.80
CA LEU A 39 3.95 2.65 1.53
C LEU A 39 4.16 1.34 0.75
N ASN A 40 4.93 0.43 1.31
CA ASN A 40 5.21 -0.88 0.73
C ASN A 40 4.24 -1.93 1.30
N VAL A 41 3.53 -2.64 0.42
CA VAL A 41 2.52 -3.62 0.83
C VAL A 41 3.04 -5.06 0.86
N ASP A 42 4.30 -5.31 0.50
CA ASP A 42 4.91 -6.62 0.67
C ASP A 42 5.01 -6.97 2.17
N SER A 43 4.46 -8.14 2.53
CA SER A 43 4.49 -8.69 3.88
C SER A 43 5.90 -8.92 4.45
N LYS A 44 6.90 -9.11 3.61
CA LYS A 44 8.28 -9.45 4.01
C LYS A 44 9.15 -8.24 4.32
N VAL A 45 8.70 -7.03 3.98
CA VAL A 45 9.43 -5.78 4.17
C VAL A 45 8.68 -4.84 5.10
N GLN A 46 9.36 -3.81 5.59
CA GLN A 46 8.72 -2.78 6.42
C GLN A 46 7.75 -1.94 5.57
N PRO A 47 6.62 -1.47 6.15
CA PRO A 47 5.61 -0.70 5.41
C PRO A 47 6.12 0.65 4.92
N GLY A 48 7.20 1.19 5.50
CA GLY A 48 7.79 2.48 5.14
C GLY A 48 7.65 3.53 6.26
N ASP A 49 8.25 4.70 6.03
CA ASP A 49 8.28 5.78 7.01
C ASP A 49 6.88 6.25 7.42
N ASN A 50 6.71 6.58 8.70
CA ASN A 50 5.44 7.05 9.29
C ASN A 50 4.25 6.14 8.99
N SER A 51 4.51 4.85 8.73
CA SER A 51 3.49 3.91 8.33
C SER A 51 3.51 2.70 9.24
N THR A 52 2.32 2.17 9.53
CA THR A 52 2.15 0.93 10.29
C THR A 52 1.43 -0.11 9.44
N ARG A 53 1.63 -1.38 9.80
CA ARG A 53 0.99 -2.53 9.16
C ARG A 53 0.35 -3.39 10.24
N THR A 54 -0.97 -3.41 10.27
CA THR A 54 -1.76 -4.12 11.29
C THR A 54 -2.49 -5.28 10.63
N PRO A 55 -2.07 -6.54 10.85
CA PRO A 55 -2.84 -7.69 10.39
C PRO A 55 -4.16 -7.76 11.17
N ILE A 56 -5.23 -8.15 10.48
CA ILE A 56 -6.54 -8.39 11.09
C ILE A 56 -6.98 -9.82 10.82
N GLN A 57 -7.53 -10.47 11.85
CA GLN A 57 -8.07 -11.82 11.75
C GLN A 57 -9.42 -11.76 11.04
N THR A 58 -9.62 -12.62 10.04
CA THR A 58 -10.93 -12.78 9.38
C THR A 58 -11.13 -14.24 9.03
N GLU A 59 -12.40 -14.68 8.95
CA GLU A 59 -12.73 -16.05 8.53
C GLU A 59 -12.81 -16.19 7.01
N LEU A 60 -12.96 -15.08 6.27
CA LEU A 60 -13.19 -15.08 4.82
C LEU A 60 -11.91 -15.00 3.99
N TYR A 61 -10.83 -14.45 4.55
CA TYR A 61 -9.58 -14.22 3.84
C TYR A 61 -8.42 -14.87 4.57
N ILE A 62 -7.52 -15.50 3.81
CA ILE A 62 -6.25 -16.04 4.32
C ILE A 62 -5.43 -14.95 5.01
N GLN A 63 -5.47 -13.73 4.48
CA GLN A 63 -4.76 -12.59 5.04
C GLN A 63 -5.53 -11.29 4.77
N ALA A 64 -5.68 -10.48 5.80
CA ALA A 64 -6.19 -9.11 5.71
C ALA A 64 -5.30 -8.20 6.57
N VAL A 65 -4.96 -7.03 6.03
CA VAL A 65 -3.98 -6.12 6.63
C VAL A 65 -4.43 -4.68 6.42
N ILE A 66 -4.38 -3.88 7.49
CA ILE A 66 -4.61 -2.44 7.46
C ILE A 66 -3.26 -1.72 7.46
N PHE A 67 -3.11 -0.75 6.57
CA PHE A 67 -1.94 0.12 6.54
C PHE A 67 -2.36 1.54 6.87
N ASP A 68 -1.80 2.11 7.94
CA ASP A 68 -2.04 3.49 8.34
C ASP A 68 -0.79 4.34 8.08
N HIS A 69 -0.97 5.55 7.57
CA HIS A 69 0.10 6.49 7.32
C HIS A 69 -0.13 7.81 8.04
N ILE A 70 0.81 8.19 8.91
CA ILE A 70 0.75 9.43 9.68
C ILE A 70 1.31 10.57 8.84
N SER A 71 0.39 11.29 8.21
CA SER A 71 0.72 12.46 7.43
C SER A 71 1.14 13.63 8.33
N ARG A 72 2.29 14.27 8.06
CA ARG A 72 2.71 15.47 8.83
C ARG A 72 1.69 16.59 8.66
N ARG A 73 1.17 17.17 9.75
CA ARG A 73 0.30 18.37 9.67
C ARG A 73 1.07 19.51 9.01
N LYS A 74 0.37 20.36 8.23
CA LYS A 74 0.89 21.68 7.89
C LYS A 74 1.02 22.45 9.21
N THR A 75 2.25 22.80 9.58
CA THR A 75 2.50 24.01 10.37
C THR A 75 2.17 25.24 9.53
#